data_AF-A0A924HMG4-F1
#
_entry.id   AF-A0A924HMG4-F1
#
_cell.length_a   1.000
_cell.length_b   1.000
_cell.length_c   1.000
_cell.angle_alpha   90.00
_cell.angle_beta   90.00
_cell.angle_gamma   90.00
#
_symmetry.space_group_name_H-M   'P 1'
#
loop_
_entity.id
_entity.type
_entity.pdbx_description
1 polymer ?
#
loop_
_entity_poly.entity_id
_entity_poly.type
_entity_poly.pdbx_seq_one_letter_code
_entity_poly.pdbx_strand_id
1 'polypeptide(L)'
;MIIKVRKIGNSAGIILSKSIMEQCAIRDEVKIEVKGDSIIIKPAPKPPRKNWEESFIKAGSLTDHSILISTISNNFDDEEWTW
;
A
#
# COMPACT_ATOMS: atom_id res chain seq x y z
N MET A 1 20.69 -1.21 -21.08
CA MET A 1 20.32 0.15 -21.54
C MET A 1 21.15 1.14 -20.75
N ILE A 2 21.74 2.15 -21.40
CA ILE A 2 22.46 3.23 -20.72
C ILE A 2 21.56 4.47 -20.76
N ILE A 3 21.30 5.08 -19.61
CA ILE A 3 20.42 6.25 -19.48
C ILE A 3 21.25 7.40 -18.91
N LYS A 4 21.07 8.61 -19.46
CA LYS A 4 21.73 9.82 -18.93
C LYS A 4 21.03 10.28 -17.66
N VAL A 5 21.82 10.59 -16.65
CA VAL A 5 21.36 11.29 -15.44
C VAL A 5 21.16 12.77 -15.77
N ARG A 6 20.06 13.36 -15.29
CA ARG A 6 19.73 14.78 -15.46
C ARG A 6 19.69 15.47 -14.11
N LYS A 7 20.19 16.71 -14.05
CA LYS A 7 20.08 17.55 -12.85
C LYS A 7 18.66 18.09 -12.72
N ILE A 8 18.09 17.97 -11.52
CA ILE A 8 16.78 18.48 -11.13
C ILE A 8 16.99 19.33 -9.86
N GLY A 9 17.28 20.62 -10.04
CA GLY A 9 17.66 21.50 -8.92
C GLY A 9 18.93 21.02 -8.22
N ASN A 10 18.86 20.76 -6.91
CA ASN A 10 19.95 20.16 -6.13
C ASN A 10 20.00 18.63 -6.20
N SER A 11 19.08 18.02 -6.95
CA SER A 11 18.93 16.57 -7.08
C SER A 11 19.33 16.10 -8.48
N ALA A 12 19.36 14.78 -8.66
CA ALA A 12 19.57 14.11 -9.93
C ALA A 12 18.45 13.11 -10.20
N GLY A 13 18.06 12.94 -11.46
CA GLY A 13 17.00 12.03 -11.87
C GLY A 13 17.32 11.29 -13.16
N ILE A 14 16.61 10.19 -13.38
CA ILE A 14 16.61 9.41 -14.62
C ILE A 14 15.19 9.35 -15.17
N ILE A 15 15.06 9.23 -16.50
CA ILE A 15 13.76 9.03 -17.15
C ILE A 15 13.62 7.55 -17.48
N LEU A 16 12.66 6.88 -16.84
CA LEU A 16 12.30 5.50 -17.15
C LEU A 16 11.27 5.50 -18.29
N SER A 17 11.43 4.60 -19.26
CA SER A 17 10.46 4.47 -20.35
C SER A 17 9.15 3.89 -19.84
N LYS A 18 8.04 4.19 -20.54
CA LYS A 18 6.72 3.63 -20.22
C LYS A 18 6.74 2.09 -20.16
N SER A 19 7.51 1.47 -21.05
CA SER A 19 7.67 0.01 -21.08
C SER A 19 8.28 -0.54 -19.77
N ILE A 20 9.28 0.14 -19.19
CA ILE A 20 9.86 -0.27 -17.90
C ILE A 20 8.84 -0.08 -16.77
N MET A 21 8.11 1.04 -16.77
CA MET A 21 7.07 1.31 -15.77
C MET A 21 5.98 0.22 -15.78
N GLU A 22 5.54 -0.19 -16.98
CA GLU A 22 4.54 -1.25 -17.18
C GLU A 22 5.08 -2.63 -16.76
N GLN A 23 6.29 -3.00 -17.18
CA GLN A 23 6.92 -4.28 -16.81
C GLN A 23 7.13 -4.44 -15.31
N CYS A 24 7.44 -3.35 -14.62
CA CYS A 24 7.61 -3.35 -13.16
C CYS A 24 6.31 -3.09 -12.39
N ALA A 25 5.16 -2.93 -13.07
CA ALA A 25 3.88 -2.58 -12.48
C ALA A 25 3.93 -1.31 -11.57
N ILE A 26 4.77 -0.35 -11.93
CA ILE A 26 4.91 0.92 -11.22
C ILE A 26 3.85 1.90 -11.75
N ARG A 27 3.13 2.56 -10.84
CA ARG A 27 2.12 3.58 -11.19
C ARG A 27 2.46 4.94 -10.61
N ASP A 28 2.35 5.06 -9.30
CA ASP A 28 2.32 6.37 -8.62
C ASP A 28 3.59 6.61 -7.79
N GLU A 29 4.01 5.60 -7.03
CA GLU A 29 5.10 5.70 -6.06
C GLU A 29 6.03 4.50 -6.17
N VAL A 30 7.31 4.72 -5.87
CA VAL A 30 8.35 3.69 -5.80
C VAL A 30 9.07 3.72 -4.47
N LYS A 31 9.46 2.54 -4.00
CA LYS A 31 10.44 2.38 -2.92
C LYS A 31 11.83 2.28 -3.55
N ILE A 32 12.78 3.03 -3.00
CA ILE A 32 14.18 3.04 -3.44
C ILE A 32 15.05 2.49 -2.30
N GLU A 33 15.89 1.51 -2.60
CA GLU A 33 16.86 0.92 -1.68
C GLU A 33 18.26 0.95 -2.31
N VAL A 34 19.27 1.41 -1.57
CA VAL A 34 20.67 1.35 -2.01
C VAL A 34 21.28 0.06 -1.50
N LYS A 35 21.86 -0.74 -2.41
CA LYS A 35 22.53 -1.99 -2.09
C LYS A 35 23.90 -2.02 -2.77
N GLY A 36 24.95 -1.71 -2.00
CA GLY A 36 26.31 -1.59 -2.52
C GLY A 36 26.44 -0.43 -3.50
N ASP A 37 26.81 -0.74 -4.74
CA ASP A 37 26.95 0.19 -5.86
C ASP A 37 25.66 0.35 -6.69
N SER A 38 24.58 -0.30 -6.27
CA SER A 38 23.36 -0.43 -7.04
C SER A 38 22.14 0.18 -6.34
N ILE A 39 21.22 0.72 -7.12
CA ILE A 39 19.92 1.21 -6.64
C ILE A 39 18.84 0.22 -7.07
N ILE A 40 18.07 -0.28 -6.11
CA ILE A 40 16.93 -1.14 -6.33
C ILE A 40 15.65 -0.29 -6.24
N ILE A 41 14.89 -0.26 -7.32
CA ILE A 41 13.62 0.46 -7.42
C ILE A 41 12.50 -0.59 -7.48
N LYS A 42 11.54 -0.50 -6.56
CA LYS A 42 10.36 -1.37 -6.48
C LYS A 42 9.10 -0.52 -6.46
N PRO A 43 7.94 -1.02 -6.94
CA PRO A 43 6.66 -0.38 -6.68
C PRO A 43 6.50 -0.14 -5.17
N ALA A 44 6.01 1.03 -4.78
CA ALA A 44 5.66 1.26 -3.40
C ALA A 44 4.52 0.30 -3.00
N PRO A 45 4.62 -0.38 -1.85
CA PRO A 45 3.53 -1.22 -1.37
C PRO A 45 2.31 -0.35 -1.14
N LYS A 46 1.21 -0.64 -1.84
CA LYS A 46 -0.10 -0.06 -1.50
C LYS A 46 -0.62 -0.84 -0.29
N PRO A 47 -0.86 -0.21 0.87
CA PRO A 47 -1.48 -0.92 1.96
C PRO A 47 -2.85 -1.43 1.46
N PRO A 48 -3.19 -2.71 1.68
CA PRO A 48 -4.43 -3.30 1.16
C PRO A 48 -5.69 -2.57 1.65
N ARG A 49 -5.56 -1.80 2.74
CA ARG A 49 -6.61 -1.00 3.37
C ARG A 49 -6.37 0.51 3.27
N LYS A 50 -5.60 0.97 2.26
CA LYS A 50 -5.44 2.41 2.01
C LYS A 50 -6.84 3.01 1.88
N ASN A 51 -7.16 4.01 2.71
CA ASN A 51 -8.44 4.71 2.78
C ASN A 51 -9.62 3.95 3.41
N TRP A 52 -9.41 2.78 4.03
CA TRP A 52 -10.50 2.10 4.76
C TRP A 52 -11.05 2.99 5.88
N GLU A 53 -10.18 3.61 6.66
CA GLU A 53 -10.60 4.53 7.74
C GLU A 53 -11.54 5.62 7.23
N GLU A 54 -11.17 6.31 6.15
CA GLU A 54 -12.03 7.31 5.50
C GLU A 54 -13.35 6.71 4.98
N SER A 55 -13.31 5.50 4.42
CA SER A 55 -14.51 4.78 3.96
C SER A 55 -15.44 4.38 5.11
N PHE A 56 -14.90 3.92 6.24
CA PHE A 56 -15.67 3.58 7.43
C PHE A 56 -16.30 4.82 8.08
N ILE A 57 -15.57 5.93 8.14
CA ILE A 57 -16.09 7.22 8.61
C ILE A 57 -17.24 7.67 7.69
N LYS A 58 -17.05 7.64 6.36
CA LYS A 58 -18.10 8.01 5.38
C LYS A 58 -19.31 7.08 5.40
N ALA A 59 -19.11 5.80 5.70
CA ALA A 59 -20.19 4.82 5.80
C ALA A 59 -21.06 5.00 7.06
N GLY A 60 -20.77 5.99 7.92
CA GLY A 60 -21.57 6.28 9.12
C GLY A 60 -21.33 5.33 10.29
N SER A 61 -20.26 4.52 10.24
CA SER A 61 -19.90 3.52 11.27
C SER A 61 -19.60 4.10 12.65
N LEU A 62 -19.41 5.42 12.78
CA LEU A 62 -19.16 6.09 14.05
C LEU A 62 -20.43 6.59 14.75
N THR A 63 -21.58 6.53 14.10
CA THR A 63 -22.86 7.00 14.65
C THR A 63 -23.66 5.89 15.32
N ASP A 64 -23.31 4.63 15.08
CA ASP A 64 -23.94 3.48 15.73
C ASP A 64 -23.01 2.94 16.83
N HIS A 65 -22.85 3.72 17.90
CA HIS A 65 -22.17 3.31 19.13
C HIS A 65 -23.00 2.30 19.94
N SER A 66 -23.58 1.33 19.25
CA SER A 66 -24.14 0.12 19.83
C SER A 66 -23.69 -1.08 18.98
N ILE A 67 -22.38 -1.24 18.81
CA ILE A 67 -21.82 -2.51 18.37
C ILE A 67 -22.10 -3.53 19.49
N LEU A 68 -23.29 -4.13 19.42
CA LEU A 68 -23.81 -5.23 20.23
C LEU A 68 -23.08 -6.55 19.90
N ILE A 69 -21.80 -6.51 19.51
CA ILE A 69 -21.01 -7.71 19.21
C ILE A 69 -20.82 -8.58 20.46
N SER A 70 -20.81 -7.97 21.65
CA SER A 70 -20.77 -8.71 22.92
C SER A 70 -22.07 -9.44 23.26
N THR A 71 -23.15 -9.24 22.48
CA THR A 71 -24.48 -9.81 22.74
C THR A 71 -24.90 -10.85 21.71
N ILE A 72 -24.09 -11.07 20.67
CA ILE A 72 -24.37 -12.06 19.63
C ILE A 72 -23.47 -13.27 19.89
N SER A 73 -23.92 -14.14 20.82
CA SER A 73 -23.36 -15.49 20.94
C SER A 73 -23.85 -16.31 19.75
N ASN A 74 -22.96 -17.00 19.07
CA ASN A 74 -23.35 -17.92 18.00
C ASN A 74 -22.65 -19.26 18.15
N ASN A 75 -23.14 -20.28 17.45
CA ASN A 75 -22.69 -21.66 17.61
C ASN A 75 -21.18 -21.85 17.36
N PHE A 76 -20.54 -20.93 16.62
CA PHE A 76 -19.09 -20.93 16.40
C PHE A 76 -18.30 -20.67 17.69
N ASP A 77 -18.80 -19.79 18.55
CA ASP A 77 -18.13 -19.37 19.78
C ASP A 77 -18.02 -20.54 20.78
N ASP A 78 -18.98 -21.46 20.73
CA ASP A 78 -19.10 -22.59 21.66
C ASP A 78 -18.54 -23.91 21.07
N GLU A 79 -18.79 -24.18 19.79
CA GLU A 79 -18.55 -25.52 19.22
C GLU A 79 -17.38 -25.59 18.23
N GLU A 80 -16.95 -24.46 17.67
CA GLU A 80 -15.99 -24.46 16.56
C GLU A 80 -14.64 -23.81 16.89
N TRP A 81 -14.51 -23.12 18.04
CA TRP A 81 -13.24 -22.51 18.44
C TRP A 81 -12.24 -23.57 18.94
N THR A 82 -11.21 -23.85 18.14
CA THR A 82 -10.05 -24.66 18.55
C THR A 82 -8.74 -23.93 18.25
N TRP A 83 -7.82 -23.89 19.23
CA TRP A 83 -6.48 -23.29 19.11
C TRP A 83 -5.52 -24.11 18.25
#